data_AF-A0A7G7VMP6-F1
#
_entry.id   AF-A0A7G7VMP6-F1
#
_cell.length_a   1.000
_cell.length_b   1.000
_cell.length_c   1.000
_cell.angle_alpha   90.00
_cell.angle_beta   90.00
_cell.angle_gamma   90.00
#
_symmetry.space_group_name_H-M   'P 1'
#
loop_
_entity.id
_entity.type
_entity.pdbx_description
1 polymer ?
#
loop_
_entity_poly.entity_id
_entity_poly.type
_entity_poly.pdbx_seq_one_letter_code
_entity_poly.pdbx_strand_id
1 'polypeptide(L)'
;MIMRVYISADYAEDSGDRQVVDILNAWGKDALHKVEFVDTAKVKSGSVSKKSDCRICDLKAEFNRQINVSSHVIIVIGDRTAQRMAGSKCERNKKCQRDCFCTPYKQNINGLCQCKVYDTCPAVDDVGYINNYSYLRHEFEQAKKKKKKMIVVYNSLYKETCWLPDYMSEYAPLAGPFWIKNEAGTKIGNYGFIKRELGYE
;
A
#
# COMPACT_ATOMS: atom_id res chain seq x y z
N MET A 1 11.59 5.83 -20.59
CA MET A 1 12.00 6.28 -19.24
C MET A 1 11.27 5.38 -18.25
N ILE A 2 11.98 4.65 -17.41
CA ILE A 2 11.36 3.68 -16.50
C ILE A 2 10.76 4.43 -15.30
N MET A 3 9.45 4.31 -15.09
CA MET A 3 8.79 4.90 -13.93
C MET A 3 8.97 4.04 -12.69
N ARG A 4 9.10 4.67 -11.52
CA ARG A 4 9.05 3.96 -10.23
C ARG A 4 7.66 4.11 -9.66
N VAL A 5 6.93 3.02 -9.50
CA VAL A 5 5.55 3.03 -9.05
C VAL A 5 5.47 2.22 -7.76
N TYR A 6 4.87 2.78 -6.73
CA TYR A 6 4.56 2.04 -5.51
C TYR A 6 3.14 1.47 -5.62
N ILE A 7 2.95 0.17 -5.45
CA ILE A 7 1.61 -0.45 -5.46
C ILE A 7 1.18 -0.76 -4.01
N SER A 8 0.26 0.05 -3.50
CA SER A 8 -0.42 -0.14 -2.22
C SER A 8 -1.66 -1.00 -2.43
N ALA A 9 -1.73 -2.15 -1.78
CA ALA A 9 -2.83 -3.11 -1.94
C ALA A 9 -2.97 -4.00 -0.71
N ASP A 10 -4.14 -4.60 -0.51
CA ASP A 10 -4.29 -5.65 0.49
C ASP A 10 -3.67 -6.97 -0.02
N TYR A 11 -2.55 -7.39 0.55
CA TYR A 11 -1.86 -8.61 0.15
C TYR A 11 -2.33 -9.86 0.91
N ALA A 12 -3.53 -9.89 1.52
CA ALA A 12 -4.08 -11.12 2.09
C ALA A 12 -4.18 -12.26 1.05
N GLU A 13 -4.00 -13.52 1.48
CA GLU A 13 -3.98 -14.69 0.57
C GLU A 13 -5.36 -14.97 -0.04
N ASP A 14 -6.37 -15.09 0.80
CA ASP A 14 -7.71 -15.56 0.37
C ASP A 14 -8.72 -14.42 0.16
N SER A 15 -8.32 -13.18 0.43
CA SER A 15 -9.24 -12.02 0.43
C SER A 15 -8.53 -10.69 0.15
N GLY A 16 -7.41 -10.77 -0.56
CA GLY A 16 -6.61 -9.60 -0.93
C GLY A 16 -6.71 -9.27 -2.42
N ASP A 17 -6.06 -8.18 -2.79
CA ASP A 17 -6.04 -7.57 -4.11
C ASP A 17 -4.87 -8.04 -4.97
N ARG A 18 -4.22 -9.16 -4.60
CA ARG A 18 -3.02 -9.70 -5.25
C ARG A 18 -3.19 -9.86 -6.76
N GLN A 19 -4.37 -10.28 -7.22
CA GLN A 19 -4.66 -10.46 -8.63
C GLN A 19 -4.45 -9.17 -9.45
N VAL A 20 -4.88 -8.02 -8.92
CA VAL A 20 -4.68 -6.71 -9.57
C VAL A 20 -3.19 -6.38 -9.59
N VAL A 21 -2.49 -6.60 -8.48
CA VAL A 21 -1.05 -6.34 -8.36
C VAL A 21 -0.23 -7.20 -9.32
N ASP A 22 -0.61 -8.46 -9.51
CA ASP A 22 0.08 -9.39 -10.42
C ASP A 22 -0.09 -8.98 -11.88
N ILE A 23 -1.28 -8.53 -12.28
CA ILE A 23 -1.51 -7.99 -13.62
C ILE A 23 -0.73 -6.70 -13.84
N LEU A 24 -0.77 -5.77 -12.88
CA LEU A 24 0.03 -4.53 -12.95
C LEU A 24 1.52 -4.84 -13.10
N ASN A 25 2.03 -5.80 -12.34
CA ASN A 25 3.42 -6.25 -12.43
C ASN A 25 3.73 -6.97 -13.75
N ALA A 26 2.77 -7.66 -14.35
CA ALA A 26 2.93 -8.28 -15.68
C ALA A 26 3.07 -7.19 -16.75
N TRP A 27 2.19 -6.18 -16.72
CA TRP A 27 2.26 -5.04 -17.64
C TRP A 27 3.56 -4.26 -17.53
N GLY A 28 4.13 -4.13 -16.33
CA GLY A 28 5.44 -3.47 -16.14
C GLY A 28 6.64 -4.25 -16.70
N LYS A 29 6.46 -5.50 -17.14
CA LYS A 29 7.53 -6.39 -17.62
C LYS A 29 7.35 -6.84 -19.07
N ASP A 30 6.16 -6.77 -19.61
CA ASP A 30 5.92 -7.22 -20.98
C ASP A 30 6.26 -6.13 -22.01
N ALA A 31 6.62 -6.56 -23.21
CA ALA A 31 6.97 -5.66 -24.31
C ALA A 31 5.73 -5.08 -25.02
N LEU A 32 4.53 -5.55 -24.66
CA LEU A 32 3.28 -5.16 -25.31
C LEU A 32 2.77 -3.83 -24.77
N HIS A 33 2.85 -3.65 -23.45
CA HIS A 33 2.37 -2.47 -22.78
C HIS A 33 3.48 -1.41 -22.70
N LYS A 34 3.16 -0.19 -23.13
CA LYS A 34 4.08 0.97 -23.05
C LYS A 34 4.29 1.50 -21.63
N VAL A 35 3.87 0.77 -20.58
CA VAL A 35 3.99 1.20 -19.18
C VAL A 35 5.22 0.53 -18.55
N GLU A 36 6.41 0.96 -18.92
CA GLU A 36 7.63 0.46 -18.26
C GLU A 36 7.74 1.04 -16.84
N PHE A 37 7.31 0.28 -15.84
CA PHE A 37 7.47 0.68 -14.44
C PHE A 37 8.01 -0.43 -13.55
N VAL A 38 8.69 0.00 -12.49
CA VAL A 38 9.18 -0.87 -11.42
C VAL A 38 8.30 -0.69 -10.19
N ASP A 39 7.69 -1.79 -9.75
CA ASP A 39 6.98 -1.87 -8.48
C ASP A 39 7.97 -1.74 -7.32
N THR A 40 7.98 -0.57 -6.66
CA THR A 40 8.86 -0.30 -5.52
C THR A 40 8.42 -1.00 -4.24
N ALA A 41 7.17 -1.49 -4.17
CA ALA A 41 6.68 -2.27 -3.03
C ALA A 41 7.29 -3.69 -3.02
N LYS A 42 7.62 -4.23 -4.21
CA LYS A 42 8.36 -5.49 -4.34
C LYS A 42 9.83 -5.29 -4.01
N VAL A 43 10.18 -5.56 -2.75
CA VAL A 43 11.57 -5.54 -2.30
C VAL A 43 12.35 -6.69 -2.93
N LYS A 44 13.19 -6.38 -3.94
CA LYS A 44 14.03 -7.36 -4.65
C LYS A 44 14.98 -8.13 -3.72
N SER A 45 15.40 -7.56 -2.58
CA SER A 45 16.16 -8.23 -1.53
C SER A 45 16.13 -7.43 -0.22
N GLY A 46 15.96 -8.10 0.93
CA GLY A 46 16.23 -7.49 2.24
C GLY A 46 15.07 -6.75 2.94
N SER A 47 13.80 -7.07 2.65
CA SER A 47 12.67 -6.49 3.40
C SER A 47 12.77 -6.77 4.90
N VAL A 48 12.45 -5.78 5.72
CA VAL A 48 12.38 -5.93 7.19
C VAL A 48 11.39 -7.01 7.61
N SER A 49 10.39 -7.32 6.77
CA SER A 49 9.42 -8.41 7.01
C SER A 49 10.08 -9.79 7.13
N LYS A 50 11.31 -9.97 6.65
CA LYS A 50 12.09 -11.20 6.79
C LYS A 50 12.84 -11.29 8.13
N LYS A 51 12.90 -10.21 8.91
CA LYS A 51 13.53 -10.21 10.24
C LYS A 51 12.57 -10.81 11.26
N SER A 52 13.10 -11.64 12.17
CA SER A 52 12.34 -12.27 13.26
C SER A 52 11.68 -11.24 14.19
N ASP A 53 12.35 -10.11 14.42
CA ASP A 53 11.85 -9.02 15.27
C ASP A 53 11.25 -7.83 14.48
N CYS A 54 10.64 -8.12 13.33
CA CYS A 54 9.96 -7.10 12.53
C CYS A 54 8.69 -6.61 13.23
N ARG A 55 8.67 -5.35 13.66
CA ARG A 55 7.52 -4.70 14.29
C ARG A 55 6.73 -3.88 13.27
N ILE A 56 5.52 -3.51 13.66
CA ILE A 56 4.61 -2.64 12.87
C ILE A 56 5.33 -1.37 12.39
N CYS A 57 6.10 -0.72 13.26
CA CYS A 57 6.81 0.52 12.94
C CYS A 57 7.97 0.30 11.94
N ASP A 58 8.60 -0.87 11.91
CA ASP A 58 9.67 -1.15 10.95
C ASP A 58 9.12 -1.21 9.52
N LEU A 59 7.95 -1.82 9.35
CA LEU A 59 7.27 -1.91 8.05
C LEU A 59 6.81 -0.54 7.57
N LYS A 60 6.22 0.26 8.46
CA LYS A 60 5.85 1.64 8.17
C LYS A 60 7.06 2.47 7.72
N ALA A 61 8.19 2.34 8.41
CA ALA A 61 9.44 2.97 7.99
C ALA A 61 9.95 2.46 6.62
N GLU A 62 9.77 1.17 6.32
CA GLU A 62 10.08 0.61 5.01
C GLU A 62 9.17 1.15 3.90
N PHE A 63 7.87 1.27 4.14
CA PHE A 63 6.91 1.87 3.21
C PHE A 63 7.29 3.33 2.91
N ASN A 64 7.64 4.12 3.93
CA ASN A 64 8.12 5.49 3.72
C ASN A 64 9.30 5.54 2.76
N ARG A 65 10.32 4.68 2.95
CA ARG A 65 11.48 4.66 2.06
C ARG A 65 11.12 4.31 0.62
N GLN A 66 10.23 3.33 0.43
CA GLN A 66 9.81 2.88 -0.90
C GLN A 66 8.93 3.92 -1.62
N ILE A 67 8.00 4.56 -0.91
CA ILE A 67 7.18 5.65 -1.44
C ILE A 67 8.04 6.86 -1.75
N ASN A 68 9.03 7.19 -0.91
CA ASN A 68 9.88 8.36 -1.13
C ASN A 68 10.63 8.28 -2.47
N VAL A 69 11.10 7.08 -2.85
CA VAL A 69 11.80 6.85 -4.12
C VAL A 69 10.86 6.59 -5.31
N SER A 70 9.54 6.46 -5.09
CA SER A 70 8.56 6.31 -6.15
C SER A 70 8.19 7.65 -6.77
N SER A 71 7.79 7.61 -8.04
CA SER A 71 7.22 8.75 -8.77
C SER A 71 5.70 8.81 -8.66
N HIS A 72 5.07 7.64 -8.63
CA HIS A 72 3.62 7.46 -8.59
C HIS A 72 3.27 6.41 -7.54
N VAL A 73 2.03 6.45 -7.08
CA VAL A 73 1.47 5.46 -6.16
C VAL A 73 0.16 4.96 -6.75
N ILE A 74 0.06 3.66 -7.00
CA ILE A 74 -1.21 3.00 -7.34
C ILE A 74 -1.79 2.43 -6.06
N ILE A 75 -3.03 2.78 -5.75
CA ILE A 75 -3.77 2.29 -4.59
C ILE A 75 -4.90 1.41 -5.10
N VAL A 76 -4.86 0.14 -4.73
CA VAL A 76 -5.90 -0.83 -5.03
C VAL A 76 -6.86 -0.93 -3.86
N ILE A 77 -8.15 -0.77 -4.16
CA ILE A 77 -9.25 -0.82 -3.20
C ILE A 77 -10.09 -2.07 -3.46
N GLY A 78 -9.87 -3.12 -2.67
CA GLY A 78 -10.76 -4.27 -2.55
C GLY A 78 -11.91 -4.08 -1.57
N ASP A 79 -12.82 -5.05 -1.56
CA ASP A 79 -14.04 -5.13 -0.72
C ASP A 79 -13.78 -4.99 0.79
N ARG A 80 -12.61 -5.42 1.24
CA ARG A 80 -12.23 -5.35 2.67
C ARG A 80 -11.40 -4.12 3.03
N THR A 81 -10.99 -3.31 2.05
CA THR A 81 -10.00 -2.23 2.25
C THR A 81 -10.38 -1.24 3.33
N ALA A 82 -11.63 -0.75 3.32
CA ALA A 82 -12.16 0.15 4.34
C ALA A 82 -12.09 -0.43 5.76
N GLN A 83 -12.17 -1.76 5.90
CA GLN A 83 -12.21 -2.45 7.19
C GLN A 83 -10.84 -2.96 7.64
N ARG A 84 -9.78 -2.85 6.82
CA ARG A 84 -8.44 -3.37 7.17
C ARG A 84 -7.77 -2.52 8.24
N MET A 85 -7.61 -3.12 9.41
CA MET A 85 -6.95 -2.53 10.58
C MET A 85 -5.52 -3.05 10.83
N ALA A 86 -4.97 -3.87 9.94
CA ALA A 86 -3.60 -4.38 10.09
C ALA A 86 -2.59 -3.23 10.21
N GLY A 87 -1.71 -3.27 11.21
CA GLY A 87 -0.74 -2.21 11.49
C GLY A 87 -1.22 -1.07 12.40
N SER A 88 -2.50 -1.02 12.78
CA SER A 88 -3.06 0.03 13.65
C SER A 88 -2.74 -0.12 15.15
N LYS A 89 -2.20 -1.28 15.57
CA LYS A 89 -2.01 -1.67 16.98
C LYS A 89 -0.68 -1.21 17.60
N CYS A 90 -0.04 -0.16 17.07
CA CYS A 90 1.20 0.34 17.68
C CYS A 90 0.88 1.13 18.95
N GLU A 91 1.02 0.48 20.11
CA GLU A 91 0.71 1.12 21.41
C GLU A 91 1.73 2.19 21.81
N ARG A 92 2.94 2.16 21.25
CA ARG A 92 4.03 3.10 21.58
C ARG A 92 3.66 4.56 21.29
N ASN A 93 2.69 4.78 20.41
CA ASN A 93 2.13 6.10 20.12
C ASN A 93 1.39 6.73 21.33
N LYS A 94 0.97 5.92 22.30
CA LYS A 94 0.20 6.39 23.46
C LYS A 94 0.85 6.03 24.80
N LYS A 95 1.59 4.93 24.84
CA LYS A 95 2.22 4.40 26.05
C LYS A 95 3.72 4.69 26.04
N CYS A 96 4.30 4.86 27.23
CA CYS A 96 5.74 4.80 27.40
C CYS A 96 6.25 3.38 27.10
N GLN A 97 7.56 3.22 26.85
CA GLN A 97 8.12 1.96 26.39
C GLN A 97 7.87 0.80 27.36
N ARG A 98 8.03 1.01 28.67
CA ARG A 98 7.87 -0.03 29.70
C ARG A 98 6.48 -0.67 29.72
N ASP A 99 5.45 0.08 29.30
CA ASP A 99 4.05 -0.35 29.30
C ASP A 99 3.58 -0.77 27.90
N CYS A 100 4.48 -0.72 26.91
CA CYS A 100 4.17 -0.99 25.51
C CYS A 100 4.69 -2.37 25.10
N PHE A 101 3.77 -3.22 24.66
CA PHE A 101 4.09 -4.54 24.12
C PHE A 101 3.57 -4.66 22.69
N CYS A 102 4.30 -5.35 21.84
CA CYS A 102 3.87 -5.65 20.48
C CYS A 102 4.26 -7.06 20.07
N THR A 103 3.58 -7.57 19.05
CA THR A 103 3.93 -8.82 18.38
C THR A 103 4.68 -8.52 17.09
N PRO A 104 5.69 -9.32 16.73
CA PRO A 104 6.28 -9.26 15.40
C PRO A 104 5.28 -9.66 14.30
N TYR A 105 5.44 -9.08 13.10
CA TYR A 105 4.45 -9.07 12.01
C TYR A 105 4.15 -10.44 11.38
N LYS A 106 5.08 -11.39 11.36
CA LYS A 106 4.93 -12.68 10.65
C LYS A 106 5.14 -13.90 11.54
N GLN A 107 4.59 -13.85 12.75
CA GLN A 107 4.70 -14.90 13.77
C GLN A 107 6.04 -14.86 14.49
N ASN A 108 5.98 -14.53 15.78
CA ASN A 108 6.97 -15.05 16.70
C ASN A 108 6.23 -16.13 17.50
N ILE A 109 6.82 -17.31 17.57
CA ILE A 109 6.41 -18.43 18.43
C ILE A 109 6.37 -17.98 19.92
N ASN A 110 6.98 -16.82 20.20
CA ASN A 110 7.23 -16.22 21.51
C ASN A 110 6.20 -15.16 21.97
N GLY A 111 5.12 -14.89 21.21
CA GLY A 111 4.03 -14.01 21.65
C GLY A 111 4.37 -12.51 21.74
N LEU A 112 3.74 -11.81 22.68
CA LEU A 112 3.96 -10.37 22.95
C LEU A 112 5.36 -10.15 23.54
N CYS A 113 6.08 -9.15 23.02
CA CYS A 113 7.34 -8.70 23.62
C CYS A 113 7.31 -7.19 23.86
N GLN A 114 8.16 -6.73 24.79
CA GLN A 114 8.32 -5.31 25.06
C GLN A 114 8.74 -4.53 23.80
N CYS A 115 8.26 -3.30 23.68
CA CYS A 115 8.59 -2.43 22.57
C CYS A 115 10.08 -2.09 22.54
N LYS A 116 10.71 -2.25 21.37
CA LYS A 116 12.13 -1.91 21.17
C LYS A 116 12.41 -0.41 21.01
N VAL A 117 11.37 0.42 20.88
CA VAL A 117 11.53 1.87 20.72
C VAL A 117 11.57 2.53 22.09
N TYR A 118 12.76 2.93 22.51
CA TYR A 118 13.00 3.62 23.78
C TYR A 118 12.35 5.01 23.77
N ASP A 119 12.85 5.91 22.93
CA ASP A 119 12.36 7.29 22.79
C ASP A 119 11.60 7.54 21.50
N THR A 120 10.72 8.54 21.53
CA THR A 120 9.95 9.02 20.38
C THR A 120 10.23 10.48 20.14
N CYS A 121 10.40 10.86 18.87
CA CYS A 121 10.45 12.24 18.44
C CYS A 121 9.30 12.54 17.46
N PRO A 122 8.83 13.79 17.38
CA PRO A 122 7.89 14.21 16.35
C PRO A 122 8.46 13.97 14.95
N ALA A 123 7.62 13.49 14.04
CA ALA A 123 8.02 13.29 12.66
C ALA A 123 8.08 14.62 11.91
N VAL A 124 9.21 14.89 11.25
CA VAL A 124 9.43 16.13 10.50
C VAL A 124 8.99 15.95 9.04
N ASP A 125 9.79 15.22 8.27
CA ASP A 125 9.62 15.12 6.81
C ASP A 125 8.66 13.99 6.38
N ASP A 126 8.75 12.82 6.99
CA ASP A 126 7.86 11.69 6.70
C ASP A 126 6.64 11.66 7.64
N VAL A 127 5.64 10.85 7.32
CA VAL A 127 4.64 10.42 8.29
C VAL A 127 5.35 9.55 9.32
N GLY A 128 5.26 9.93 10.60
CA GLY A 128 5.91 9.20 11.68
C GLY A 128 5.44 7.76 11.73
N TYR A 129 6.36 6.80 11.71
CA TYR A 129 6.03 5.36 11.68
C TYR A 129 5.53 4.80 13.02
N ILE A 130 5.50 5.62 14.07
CA ILE A 130 4.89 5.32 15.37
C ILE A 130 3.54 6.03 15.43
N ASN A 131 2.49 5.32 15.01
CA ASN A 131 1.13 5.84 14.93
C ASN A 131 0.12 4.68 14.98
N ASN A 132 -1.17 5.01 15.06
CA ASN A 132 -2.28 4.05 15.05
C ASN A 132 -2.91 3.81 13.66
N TYR A 133 -2.29 4.24 12.57
CA TYR A 133 -2.79 4.00 11.22
C TYR A 133 -2.66 2.52 10.84
N SER A 134 -3.60 2.00 10.05
CA SER A 134 -3.36 0.75 9.33
C SER A 134 -2.20 0.92 8.35
N TYR A 135 -1.67 -0.17 7.80
CA TYR A 135 -0.62 -0.11 6.79
C TYR A 135 -1.09 0.68 5.56
N LEU A 136 -2.26 0.34 5.01
CA LEU A 136 -2.87 1.04 3.87
C LEU A 136 -3.06 2.53 4.12
N ARG A 137 -3.56 2.89 5.32
CA ARG A 137 -3.69 4.30 5.69
C ARG A 137 -2.32 4.98 5.78
N HIS A 138 -1.32 4.33 6.36
CA HIS A 138 0.02 4.90 6.47
C HIS A 138 0.66 5.15 5.10
N GLU A 139 0.53 4.19 4.18
CA GLU A 139 1.02 4.31 2.80
C GLU A 139 0.35 5.51 2.09
N PHE A 140 -0.96 5.66 2.23
CA PHE A 140 -1.71 6.78 1.67
C PHE A 140 -1.28 8.14 2.25
N GLU A 141 -1.22 8.26 3.58
CA GLU A 141 -0.85 9.51 4.23
C GLU A 141 0.58 9.92 3.87
N GLN A 142 1.49 8.96 3.71
CA GLN A 142 2.85 9.21 3.25
C GLN A 142 2.87 9.69 1.79
N ALA A 143 2.13 9.02 0.91
CA ALA A 143 2.01 9.42 -0.49
C ALA A 143 1.43 10.84 -0.64
N LYS A 144 0.41 11.18 0.15
CA LYS A 144 -0.19 12.51 0.24
C LYS A 144 0.81 13.53 0.77
N LYS A 145 1.52 13.24 1.88
CA LYS A 145 2.54 14.13 2.46
C LYS A 145 3.66 14.44 1.48
N LYS A 146 4.08 13.44 0.68
CA LYS A 146 5.10 13.60 -0.37
C LYS A 146 4.56 14.08 -1.71
N LYS A 147 3.28 14.45 -1.79
CA LYS A 147 2.63 14.96 -3.00
C LYS A 147 2.84 14.05 -4.21
N LYS A 148 2.82 12.73 -3.99
CA LYS A 148 2.95 11.76 -5.09
C LYS A 148 1.69 11.79 -5.94
N LYS A 149 1.83 11.55 -7.25
CA LYS A 149 0.68 11.33 -8.11
C LYS A 149 0.04 9.98 -7.73
N MET A 150 -1.18 10.04 -7.21
CA MET A 150 -1.92 8.87 -6.74
C MET A 150 -2.96 8.45 -7.76
N ILE A 151 -2.98 7.15 -8.07
CA ILE A 151 -3.93 6.51 -8.98
C ILE A 151 -4.72 5.52 -8.15
N VAL A 152 -6.03 5.75 -7.98
CA VAL A 152 -6.88 4.92 -7.14
C VAL A 152 -7.77 4.05 -8.03
N VAL A 153 -7.74 2.74 -7.80
CA VAL A 153 -8.55 1.77 -8.55
C VAL A 153 -9.31 0.84 -7.63
N TYR A 154 -10.57 0.54 -7.98
CA TYR A 154 -11.35 -0.48 -7.32
C TYR A 154 -11.04 -1.85 -7.94
N ASN A 155 -10.79 -2.86 -7.11
CA ASN A 155 -10.73 -4.26 -7.54
C ASN A 155 -12.15 -4.80 -7.86
N SER A 156 -12.86 -4.12 -8.76
CA SER A 156 -14.22 -4.41 -9.19
C SER A 156 -14.41 -4.02 -10.66
N LEU A 157 -15.51 -4.48 -11.25
CA LEU A 157 -16.03 -4.01 -12.55
C LEU A 157 -16.73 -2.65 -12.42
N TYR A 158 -17.13 -2.27 -11.21
CA TYR A 158 -17.90 -1.06 -10.92
C TYR A 158 -17.17 -0.16 -9.92
N LYS A 159 -17.64 1.08 -9.79
CA LYS A 159 -17.15 2.01 -8.78
C LYS A 159 -17.79 1.68 -7.43
N GLU A 160 -17.05 0.97 -6.58
CA GLU A 160 -17.52 0.54 -5.25
C GLU A 160 -17.16 1.58 -4.20
N THR A 161 -17.86 2.71 -4.20
CA THR A 161 -17.53 3.85 -3.32
C THR A 161 -17.58 3.50 -1.83
N CYS A 162 -18.37 2.50 -1.43
CA CYS A 162 -18.44 2.02 -0.05
C CYS A 162 -17.20 1.21 0.39
N TRP A 163 -16.34 0.77 -0.55
CA TRP A 163 -15.07 0.10 -0.24
C TRP A 163 -13.95 1.11 0.02
N LEU A 164 -14.13 2.36 -0.40
CA LEU A 164 -13.17 3.42 -0.22
C LEU A 164 -13.15 3.85 1.26
N PRO A 165 -11.98 3.84 1.93
CA PRO A 165 -11.89 4.33 3.30
C PRO A 165 -12.19 5.84 3.39
N ASP A 166 -12.77 6.29 4.50
CA ASP A 166 -13.13 7.71 4.72
C ASP A 166 -11.96 8.68 4.52
N TYR A 167 -10.76 8.27 4.94
CA TYR A 167 -9.54 9.09 4.80
C TYR A 167 -9.09 9.27 3.34
N MET A 168 -9.67 8.54 2.38
CA MET A 168 -9.44 8.68 0.94
C MET A 168 -10.64 9.31 0.19
N SER A 169 -11.66 9.80 0.89
CA SER A 169 -12.90 10.31 0.29
C SER A 169 -12.71 11.34 -0.84
N GLU A 170 -11.68 12.18 -0.76
CA GLU A 170 -11.33 13.15 -1.82
C GLU A 170 -10.97 12.50 -3.16
N TYR A 171 -10.57 11.23 -3.15
CA TYR A 171 -10.22 10.45 -4.35
C TYR A 171 -11.41 9.68 -4.94
N ALA A 172 -12.57 9.64 -4.27
CA ALA A 172 -13.77 8.98 -4.79
C ALA A 172 -14.15 9.38 -6.24
N PRO A 173 -14.12 10.68 -6.65
CA PRO A 173 -14.45 11.06 -8.03
C PRO A 173 -13.38 10.63 -9.04
N LEU A 174 -12.11 10.58 -8.60
CA LEU A 174 -10.95 10.23 -9.43
C LEU A 174 -10.80 8.71 -9.59
N ALA A 175 -11.32 7.94 -8.64
CA ALA A 175 -11.19 6.49 -8.62
C ALA A 175 -12.05 5.83 -9.72
N GLY A 176 -11.51 4.76 -10.31
CA GLY A 176 -12.14 3.99 -11.38
C GLY A 176 -12.09 2.48 -11.13
N PRO A 177 -12.95 1.69 -11.79
CA PRO A 177 -12.85 0.24 -11.75
C PRO A 177 -11.59 -0.23 -12.47
N PHE A 178 -10.85 -1.16 -11.86
CA PHE A 178 -9.71 -1.81 -12.49
C PHE A 178 -10.16 -2.80 -13.57
N TRP A 179 -11.27 -3.48 -13.38
CA TRP A 179 -11.75 -4.48 -14.34
C TRP A 179 -12.72 -3.86 -15.34
N ILE A 180 -12.61 -4.29 -16.59
CA ILE A 180 -13.58 -4.01 -17.66
C ILE A 180 -13.92 -5.30 -18.40
N LYS A 181 -15.02 -5.29 -19.15
CA LYS A 181 -15.32 -6.35 -20.11
C LYS A 181 -14.87 -5.91 -21.50
N ASN A 182 -14.15 -6.77 -22.21
CA ASN A 182 -13.86 -6.55 -23.62
C ASN A 182 -15.12 -6.80 -24.49
N GLU A 183 -15.00 -6.60 -25.80
CA GLU A 183 -16.10 -6.83 -26.76
C GLU A 183 -16.67 -8.26 -26.71
N ALA A 184 -15.84 -9.24 -26.34
CA ALA A 184 -16.23 -10.63 -26.14
C ALA A 184 -16.84 -10.91 -24.74
N GLY A 185 -17.05 -9.89 -23.91
CA GLY A 185 -17.60 -10.02 -22.55
C GLY A 185 -16.63 -10.56 -21.50
N THR A 186 -15.36 -10.77 -21.86
CA THR A 186 -14.31 -11.32 -20.99
C THR A 186 -13.78 -10.24 -20.06
N LYS A 187 -13.62 -10.56 -18.77
CA LYS A 187 -13.05 -9.66 -17.76
C LYS A 187 -11.55 -9.48 -17.98
N ILE A 188 -11.12 -8.26 -18.26
CA ILE A 188 -9.72 -7.87 -18.45
C ILE A 188 -9.38 -6.63 -17.62
N GLY A 189 -8.10 -6.41 -17.34
CA GLY A 189 -7.64 -5.19 -16.66
C GLY A 189 -7.76 -3.95 -17.56
N ASN A 190 -8.16 -2.83 -16.98
CA ASN A 190 -8.36 -1.55 -17.65
C ASN A 190 -7.02 -0.86 -17.91
N TYR A 191 -6.28 -1.39 -18.87
CA TYR A 191 -4.96 -0.87 -19.23
C TYR A 191 -5.01 0.60 -19.68
N GLY A 192 -6.02 0.98 -20.47
CA GLY A 192 -6.17 2.35 -20.97
C GLY A 192 -6.27 3.38 -19.84
N PHE A 193 -7.07 3.09 -18.81
CA PHE A 193 -7.15 3.93 -17.62
C PHE A 193 -5.80 4.10 -16.94
N ILE A 194 -5.10 2.99 -16.64
CA ILE A 194 -3.79 3.05 -15.97
C ILE A 194 -2.75 3.79 -16.80
N LYS A 195 -2.72 3.56 -18.12
CA LYS A 195 -1.79 4.22 -19.04
C LYS A 195 -1.99 5.74 -19.05
N ARG A 196 -3.25 6.20 -19.13
CA ARG A 196 -3.60 7.62 -19.07
C ARG A 196 -3.19 8.24 -17.74
N GLU A 197 -3.55 7.60 -16.64
CA GLU A 197 -3.25 8.13 -15.30
C GLU A 197 -1.73 8.13 -15.01
N LEU A 198 -0.96 7.23 -15.62
CA LEU A 198 0.51 7.27 -15.58
C LEU A 198 1.13 8.33 -16.52
N GLY A 199 0.39 8.88 -17.48
CA GLY A 199 0.87 9.92 -18.39
C GLY A 199 1.69 9.38 -19.57
N TYR A 200 1.38 8.18 -20.06
CA TYR A 200 1.99 7.59 -21.27
C TYR A 200 1.17 7.83 -22.55
N GLU A 201 0.15 8.69 -22.49
CA GLU A 201 -0.63 9.13 -23.66
C GLU A 201 0.05 10.27 -24.42
#